data_AF-A0A1Y4JQP4-F1
#
_entry.id   AF-A0A1Y4JQP4-F1
#
_cell.length_a   1.000
_cell.length_b   1.000
_cell.length_c   1.000
_cell.angle_alpha   90.00
_cell.angle_beta   90.00
_cell.angle_gamma   90.00
#
_symmetry.space_group_name_H-M   'P 1'
#
loop_
_entity.id
_entity.type
_entity.pdbx_description
1 polymer ?
#
loop_
_entity_poly.entity_id
_entity_poly.type
_entity_poly.pdbx_seq_one_letter_code
_entity_poly.pdbx_strand_id
1 'polypeptide(L)'
;MNITKFLNKVYFTPRLKEIELYTDHASELQAGVLRRLVRMAANTEWGKKYDYASIRTYEDFKKRLPIQTYEEIKPYVARLRAGEQNLLWPSEIRWFAKSSGTTNDKSKFLPVSKESLQDTHYQGGKDAVAIYLGINPESRFFSGKGLILGGSHSPNLNSNHSLVGDLSAILIQNVHPLVNHIRVPSKEIALMSEFEPKMEAIANSTLHTNVTNLSGVPSWMLVLIKHILEKTGKQSLEEVWPNLEVFFHGGVAFTPYREQYRQVIKSSKMHYIETYNASEGYFGTQNDPNDPAMLLMIDYGIFYEFIPLEDVGKENPRICCLEEVELNKNYAMVISTSAGLWRYMIGDTVKFTGNHPYKFVITGRTKHFINAFGEELIVDNAEKGLTKACAATGAQIIDYSAAPVFMDEHAKCRHQWLIEFAQMPDSPEKFAQILDDTLKEVNSDYEAKRQNDLALQPLEIIVARKGLFHDWLDSKGKLGGQHKVPRLSNTREHIEEMLKLNFKE
;
A
#
# COMPACT_ATOMS: atom_id res chain seq x y z
N MET A 1 16.52 29.09 -18.50
CA MET A 1 15.79 28.17 -19.40
C MET A 1 15.11 27.10 -18.54
N ASN A 2 13.80 26.85 -18.70
CA ASN A 2 13.11 25.83 -17.91
C ASN A 2 13.43 24.43 -18.49
N ILE A 3 14.37 23.71 -17.87
CA ILE A 3 14.77 22.36 -18.30
C ILE A 3 13.60 21.37 -18.27
N THR A 4 12.66 21.53 -17.32
CA THR A 4 11.45 20.71 -17.23
C THR A 4 10.63 20.80 -18.49
N LYS A 5 10.42 22.00 -19.04
CA LYS A 5 9.63 22.21 -20.26
C LYS A 5 10.23 21.51 -21.47
N PHE A 6 11.57 21.54 -21.58
CA PHE A 6 12.29 20.82 -22.63
C PHE A 6 12.17 19.29 -22.45
N LEU A 7 12.45 18.78 -21.24
CA LEU A 7 12.35 17.35 -20.95
C LEU A 7 10.92 16.82 -21.12
N ASN A 8 9.90 17.59 -20.70
CA ASN A 8 8.50 17.25 -20.88
C ASN A 8 8.19 17.01 -22.36
N LYS A 9 8.54 17.98 -23.22
CA LYS A 9 8.27 17.91 -24.66
C LYS A 9 8.95 16.72 -25.34
N VAL A 10 10.20 16.41 -24.96
CA VAL A 10 11.01 15.38 -25.63
C VAL A 10 10.73 13.98 -25.09
N TYR A 11 10.58 13.81 -23.77
CA TYR A 11 10.54 12.50 -23.13
C TYR A 11 9.16 12.09 -22.59
N PHE A 12 8.34 13.03 -22.10
CA PHE A 12 7.10 12.70 -21.39
C PHE A 12 5.84 12.88 -22.26
N THR A 13 5.83 13.88 -23.15
CA THR A 13 4.71 14.12 -24.07
C THR A 13 4.38 12.93 -24.99
N PRO A 14 5.37 12.20 -25.57
CA PRO A 14 5.05 11.00 -26.34
C PRO A 14 4.33 9.94 -25.51
N ARG A 15 4.77 9.74 -24.26
CA ARG A 15 4.15 8.79 -23.34
C ARG A 15 2.74 9.19 -22.92
N LEU A 16 2.47 10.49 -22.71
CA LEU A 16 1.12 10.99 -22.44
C LEU A 16 0.14 10.60 -23.55
N LYS A 17 0.56 10.70 -24.82
CA LYS A 17 -0.27 10.30 -25.96
C LYS A 17 -0.58 8.81 -25.97
N GLU A 18 0.34 7.97 -25.50
CA GLU A 18 0.08 6.53 -25.33
C GLU A 18 -0.93 6.28 -24.21
N ILE A 19 -0.84 7.02 -23.10
CA ILE A 19 -1.80 6.93 -21.98
C ILE A 19 -3.20 7.40 -22.40
N GLU A 20 -3.31 8.40 -23.29
CA GLU A 20 -4.60 8.86 -23.84
C GLU A 20 -5.36 7.72 -24.55
N LEU A 21 -4.65 6.76 -25.16
CA LEU A 21 -5.24 5.58 -25.80
C LEU A 21 -5.95 4.64 -24.82
N TYR A 22 -5.72 4.78 -23.50
CA TYR A 22 -6.41 3.96 -22.50
C TYR A 22 -7.93 4.10 -22.55
N THR A 23 -8.42 5.23 -23.05
CA THR A 23 -9.87 5.49 -23.16
C THR A 23 -10.52 4.58 -24.20
N ASP A 24 -9.86 4.37 -25.34
CA ASP A 24 -10.48 3.73 -26.50
C ASP A 24 -9.92 2.32 -26.78
N HIS A 25 -8.73 1.98 -26.27
CA HIS A 25 -8.01 0.74 -26.58
C HIS A 25 -7.78 -0.17 -25.37
N ALA A 26 -8.52 0.00 -24.27
CA ALA A 26 -8.28 -0.73 -23.03
C ALA A 26 -8.28 -2.26 -23.19
N SER A 27 -9.25 -2.78 -23.95
CA SER A 27 -9.39 -4.22 -24.22
C SER A 27 -8.19 -4.78 -25.00
N GLU A 28 -7.79 -4.07 -26.06
CA GLU A 28 -6.67 -4.47 -26.91
C GLU A 28 -5.35 -4.46 -26.13
N LEU A 29 -5.13 -3.45 -25.29
CA LEU A 29 -3.95 -3.32 -24.44
C LEU A 29 -3.87 -4.49 -23.44
N GLN A 30 -4.94 -4.77 -22.69
CA GLN A 30 -4.97 -5.86 -21.72
C GLN A 30 -4.87 -7.25 -22.37
N ALA A 31 -5.51 -7.47 -23.52
CA ALA A 31 -5.34 -8.70 -24.30
C ALA A 31 -3.89 -8.88 -24.78
N GLY A 32 -3.24 -7.79 -25.19
CA GLY A 32 -1.82 -7.77 -25.54
C GLY A 32 -0.91 -8.13 -24.36
N VAL A 33 -1.19 -7.56 -23.18
CA VAL A 33 -0.46 -7.88 -21.93
C VAL A 33 -0.63 -9.35 -21.57
N LEU A 34 -1.86 -9.89 -21.53
CA LEU A 34 -2.10 -11.30 -21.22
C LEU A 34 -1.33 -12.23 -22.17
N ARG A 35 -1.41 -11.97 -23.49
CA ARG A 35 -0.72 -12.76 -24.51
C ARG A 35 0.80 -12.73 -24.30
N ARG A 36 1.37 -11.57 -23.98
CA ARG A 36 2.79 -11.40 -23.68
C ARG A 36 3.20 -12.22 -22.46
N LEU A 37 2.48 -12.06 -21.35
CA LEU A 37 2.77 -12.74 -20.08
C LEU A 37 2.72 -14.27 -20.26
N VAL A 38 1.64 -14.81 -20.81
CA VAL A 38 1.46 -16.26 -21.02
C VAL A 38 2.56 -16.82 -21.94
N ARG A 39 2.87 -16.12 -23.04
CA ARG A 39 3.92 -16.54 -23.97
C ARG A 39 5.30 -16.58 -23.32
N MET A 40 5.65 -15.56 -22.54
CA MET A 40 6.95 -15.51 -21.86
C MET A 40 7.09 -16.63 -20.83
N ALA A 41 6.03 -16.92 -20.08
CA ALA A 41 6.05 -17.91 -19.02
C ALA A 41 5.80 -19.35 -19.49
N ALA A 42 5.56 -19.60 -20.79
CA ALA A 42 5.14 -20.92 -21.27
C ALA A 42 6.11 -22.07 -20.94
N ASN A 43 7.40 -21.78 -20.82
CA ASN A 43 8.44 -22.77 -20.54
C ASN A 43 8.85 -22.88 -19.06
N THR A 44 8.22 -22.12 -18.16
CA THR A 44 8.44 -22.25 -16.71
C THR A 44 7.79 -23.53 -16.20
N GLU A 45 8.15 -23.97 -14.99
CA GLU A 45 7.44 -25.10 -14.36
C GLU A 45 5.93 -24.83 -14.26
N TRP A 46 5.56 -23.62 -13.87
CA TRP A 46 4.16 -23.19 -13.80
C TRP A 46 3.48 -23.19 -15.17
N GLY A 47 4.15 -22.63 -16.19
CA GLY A 47 3.63 -22.60 -17.56
C GLY A 47 3.43 -23.99 -18.15
N LYS A 48 4.32 -24.94 -17.85
CA LYS A 48 4.17 -26.35 -18.25
C LYS A 48 3.05 -27.04 -17.49
N LYS A 49 2.94 -26.82 -16.16
CA LYS A 49 1.89 -27.40 -15.31
C LYS A 49 0.49 -27.06 -15.81
N TYR A 50 0.27 -25.83 -16.26
CA TYR A 50 -1.03 -25.37 -16.77
C TYR A 50 -1.09 -25.36 -18.31
N ASP A 51 -0.05 -25.83 -19.00
CA ASP A 51 0.05 -25.88 -20.47
C ASP A 51 -0.32 -24.53 -21.14
N TYR A 52 0.45 -23.50 -20.77
CA TYR A 52 0.36 -22.16 -21.35
C TYR A 52 0.62 -22.13 -22.86
N ALA A 53 1.34 -23.12 -23.38
CA ALA A 53 1.64 -23.24 -24.79
C ALA A 53 0.37 -23.39 -25.66
N SER A 54 -0.73 -23.93 -25.12
CA SER A 54 -2.01 -24.07 -25.84
C SER A 54 -3.00 -22.92 -25.62
N ILE A 55 -2.76 -22.03 -24.65
CA ILE A 55 -3.66 -20.90 -24.35
C ILE A 55 -3.65 -19.90 -25.53
N ARG A 56 -4.82 -19.56 -26.07
CA ARG A 56 -4.98 -18.59 -27.17
C ARG A 56 -5.89 -17.43 -26.80
N THR A 57 -6.85 -17.67 -25.93
CA THR A 57 -7.87 -16.70 -25.52
C THR A 57 -7.88 -16.48 -24.01
N TYR A 58 -8.53 -15.40 -23.57
CA TYR A 58 -8.80 -15.18 -22.15
C TYR A 58 -9.63 -16.34 -21.55
N GLU A 59 -10.59 -16.88 -22.30
CA GLU A 59 -11.41 -18.01 -21.84
C GLU A 59 -10.58 -19.29 -21.62
N ASP A 60 -9.59 -19.56 -22.48
CA ASP A 60 -8.66 -20.68 -22.25
C ASP A 60 -7.87 -20.48 -20.94
N PHE A 61 -7.38 -19.26 -20.73
CA PHE A 61 -6.62 -18.88 -19.55
C PHE A 61 -7.47 -19.01 -18.27
N LYS A 62 -8.67 -18.43 -18.28
CA LYS A 62 -9.64 -18.44 -17.17
C LYS A 62 -10.05 -19.86 -16.77
N LYS A 63 -10.27 -20.75 -17.74
CA LYS A 63 -10.64 -22.15 -17.49
C LYS A 63 -9.49 -22.98 -16.96
N ARG A 64 -8.26 -22.64 -17.34
CA ARG A 64 -7.08 -23.46 -17.06
C ARG A 64 -6.46 -23.17 -15.70
N LEU A 65 -6.41 -21.91 -15.30
CA LEU A 65 -5.76 -21.48 -14.07
C LEU A 65 -6.82 -21.20 -13.00
N PRO A 66 -6.71 -21.76 -11.79
CA PRO A 66 -7.54 -21.31 -10.68
C PRO A 66 -7.08 -19.96 -10.14
N ILE A 67 -7.97 -19.26 -9.44
CA ILE A 67 -7.57 -18.11 -8.60
C ILE A 67 -6.59 -18.58 -7.53
N GLN A 68 -5.54 -17.81 -7.29
CA GLN A 68 -4.49 -18.10 -6.32
C GLN A 68 -4.53 -17.10 -5.18
N THR A 69 -4.22 -17.55 -3.98
CA THR A 69 -3.77 -16.70 -2.88
C THR A 69 -2.28 -16.89 -2.66
N TYR A 70 -1.73 -16.31 -1.60
CA TYR A 70 -0.31 -16.46 -1.30
C TYR A 70 0.04 -17.90 -0.89
N GLU A 71 -0.87 -18.63 -0.26
CA GLU A 71 -0.60 -19.98 0.25
C GLU A 71 -0.30 -20.97 -0.89
N GLU A 72 -0.96 -20.83 -2.05
CA GLU A 72 -0.73 -21.70 -3.20
C GLU A 72 0.61 -21.42 -3.91
N ILE A 73 1.07 -20.17 -3.91
CA ILE A 73 2.35 -19.79 -4.53
C ILE A 73 3.55 -19.91 -3.58
N LYS A 74 3.30 -19.94 -2.26
CA LYS A 74 4.32 -20.01 -1.21
C LYS A 74 5.34 -21.13 -1.40
N PRO A 75 4.98 -22.37 -1.81
CA PRO A 75 5.97 -23.42 -2.08
C PRO A 75 6.95 -23.06 -3.22
N TYR A 76 6.45 -22.39 -4.26
CA TYR A 76 7.28 -21.92 -5.37
C TYR A 76 8.18 -20.76 -4.94
N VAL A 77 7.63 -19.81 -4.16
CA VAL A 77 8.41 -18.72 -3.56
C VAL A 77 9.54 -19.25 -2.67
N ALA A 78 9.28 -20.26 -1.85
CA ALA A 78 10.30 -20.88 -1.00
C ALA A 78 11.44 -21.49 -1.82
N ARG A 79 11.13 -22.20 -2.91
CA ARG A 79 12.11 -22.75 -3.85
C ARG A 79 12.90 -21.66 -4.59
N LEU A 80 12.23 -20.60 -5.04
CA LEU A 80 12.89 -19.43 -5.63
C LEU A 80 13.89 -18.81 -4.65
N ARG A 81 13.50 -18.65 -3.38
CA ARG A 81 14.38 -18.12 -2.32
C ARG A 81 15.55 -19.03 -1.97
N ALA A 82 15.41 -20.33 -2.19
CA ALA A 82 16.49 -21.32 -2.08
C ALA A 82 17.42 -21.33 -3.31
N GLY A 83 17.10 -20.56 -4.36
CA GLY A 83 17.95 -20.37 -5.54
C GLY A 83 17.46 -21.07 -6.80
N GLU A 84 16.41 -21.87 -6.73
CA GLU A 84 15.81 -22.48 -7.92
C GLU A 84 15.18 -21.41 -8.82
N GLN A 85 15.24 -21.57 -10.14
CA GLN A 85 14.80 -20.54 -11.11
C GLN A 85 13.82 -21.14 -12.11
N ASN A 86 13.23 -20.29 -12.97
CA ASN A 86 12.29 -20.70 -14.03
C ASN A 86 11.05 -21.45 -13.48
N LEU A 87 10.61 -21.08 -12.27
CA LEU A 87 9.44 -21.67 -11.60
C LEU A 87 8.14 -20.94 -11.96
N LEU A 88 8.01 -19.68 -11.54
CA LEU A 88 6.82 -18.84 -11.77
C LEU A 88 6.99 -17.89 -12.96
N TRP A 89 8.23 -17.47 -13.23
CA TRP A 89 8.63 -16.56 -14.29
C TRP A 89 10.00 -17.00 -14.85
N PRO A 90 10.32 -16.76 -16.15
CA PRO A 90 11.52 -17.32 -16.78
C PRO A 90 12.83 -16.61 -16.42
N SER A 91 12.79 -15.31 -16.11
CA SER A 91 14.00 -14.57 -15.72
C SER A 91 14.43 -14.92 -14.29
N GLU A 92 15.70 -14.71 -13.98
CA GLU A 92 16.23 -14.95 -12.64
C GLU A 92 15.59 -14.00 -11.62
N ILE A 93 15.08 -14.56 -10.51
CA ILE A 93 14.47 -13.83 -9.41
C ILE A 93 15.34 -13.97 -8.17
N ARG A 94 15.97 -12.86 -7.79
CA ARG A 94 16.77 -12.76 -6.55
C ARG A 94 16.12 -11.87 -5.51
N TRP A 95 15.29 -10.91 -5.92
CA TRP A 95 14.67 -9.92 -5.05
C TRP A 95 13.28 -10.37 -4.62
N PHE A 96 12.98 -10.18 -3.34
CA PHE A 96 11.67 -10.47 -2.78
C PHE A 96 11.21 -9.29 -1.93
N ALA A 97 10.10 -8.68 -2.32
CA ALA A 97 9.46 -7.64 -1.53
C ALA A 97 8.79 -8.30 -0.31
N LYS A 98 9.15 -7.81 0.88
CA LYS A 98 8.48 -8.20 2.13
C LYS A 98 7.15 -7.43 2.21
N SER A 99 6.06 -8.12 2.50
CA SER A 99 4.74 -7.54 2.78
C SER A 99 4.17 -8.19 4.04
N SER A 100 3.52 -7.42 4.90
CA SER A 100 2.87 -7.94 6.12
C SER A 100 1.50 -8.60 5.88
N GLY A 101 1.13 -8.82 4.61
CA GLY A 101 -0.24 -9.13 4.21
C GLY A 101 -0.93 -10.32 4.89
N THR A 102 -2.22 -10.46 4.59
CA THR A 102 -3.30 -11.26 5.22
C THR A 102 -3.16 -12.79 5.44
N THR A 103 -1.95 -13.32 5.46
CA THR A 103 -1.62 -14.75 5.62
C THR A 103 -1.41 -15.16 7.08
N ASN A 104 -1.31 -16.47 7.33
CA ASN A 104 -1.02 -16.99 8.68
C ASN A 104 0.41 -16.70 9.16
N ASP A 105 1.33 -16.39 8.24
CA ASP A 105 2.74 -16.07 8.51
C ASP A 105 2.95 -14.56 8.81
N LYS A 106 4.02 -14.25 9.56
CA LYS A 106 4.45 -12.86 9.88
C LYS A 106 4.67 -11.99 8.64
N SER A 107 5.07 -12.57 7.51
CA SER A 107 5.32 -11.84 6.27
C SER A 107 5.18 -12.70 5.02
N LYS A 108 4.61 -12.11 3.98
CA LYS A 108 4.67 -12.56 2.58
C LYS A 108 5.98 -12.10 1.94
N PHE A 109 6.47 -12.90 1.00
CA PHE A 109 7.66 -12.62 0.20
C PHE A 109 7.28 -12.68 -1.26
N LEU A 110 7.06 -11.53 -1.87
CA LEU A 110 6.60 -11.43 -3.24
C LEU A 110 7.80 -11.35 -4.17
N PRO A 111 7.89 -12.22 -5.20
CA PRO A 111 8.99 -12.16 -6.15
C PRO A 111 9.02 -10.82 -6.88
N VAL A 112 10.22 -10.27 -7.09
CA VAL A 112 10.44 -9.05 -7.87
C VAL A 112 11.39 -9.40 -9.01
N SER A 113 10.85 -9.49 -10.23
CA SER A 113 11.62 -9.79 -11.43
C SER A 113 12.27 -8.52 -12.00
N LYS A 114 13.24 -8.69 -12.90
CA LYS A 114 13.82 -7.56 -13.64
C LYS A 114 12.75 -6.87 -14.48
N GLU A 115 11.83 -7.64 -15.06
CA GLU A 115 10.72 -7.13 -15.87
C GLU A 115 9.80 -6.27 -15.01
N SER A 116 9.32 -6.74 -13.86
CA SER A 116 8.40 -5.96 -13.02
C SER A 116 9.03 -4.68 -12.46
N LEU A 117 10.34 -4.65 -12.23
CA LEU A 117 11.03 -3.39 -11.94
C LEU A 117 10.86 -2.37 -13.07
N GLN A 118 11.03 -2.79 -14.33
CA GLN A 118 11.05 -1.91 -15.49
C GLN A 118 9.66 -1.59 -16.06
N ASP A 119 8.87 -2.62 -16.36
CA ASP A 119 7.58 -2.54 -17.06
C ASP A 119 6.39 -2.26 -16.15
N THR A 120 6.63 -2.16 -14.84
CA THR A 120 5.59 -1.92 -13.83
C THR A 120 6.00 -0.79 -12.90
N HIS A 121 6.96 -0.98 -11.99
CA HIS A 121 7.21 0.03 -10.95
C HIS A 121 7.92 1.29 -11.47
N TYR A 122 8.99 1.15 -12.25
CA TYR A 122 9.68 2.32 -12.81
C TYR A 122 8.86 2.97 -13.93
N GLN A 123 8.07 2.20 -14.69
CA GLN A 123 7.12 2.76 -15.64
C GLN A 123 6.04 3.58 -14.91
N GLY A 124 5.48 3.05 -13.83
CA GLY A 124 4.56 3.74 -12.91
C GLY A 124 5.08 5.10 -12.44
N GLY A 125 6.30 5.12 -11.89
CA GLY A 125 6.92 6.37 -11.45
C GLY A 125 7.16 7.38 -12.58
N LYS A 126 7.54 6.91 -13.78
CA LYS A 126 7.70 7.78 -14.95
C LYS A 126 6.37 8.34 -15.45
N ASP A 127 5.33 7.52 -15.48
CA ASP A 127 4.01 7.93 -15.95
C ASP A 127 3.33 8.87 -14.96
N ALA A 128 3.55 8.71 -13.64
CA ALA A 128 3.11 9.67 -12.64
C ALA A 128 3.70 11.07 -12.89
N VAL A 129 4.99 11.13 -13.21
CA VAL A 129 5.65 12.39 -13.61
C VAL A 129 5.11 12.88 -14.95
N ALA A 130 4.91 12.00 -15.94
CA ALA A 130 4.36 12.38 -17.24
C ALA A 130 2.99 13.06 -17.10
N ILE A 131 2.07 12.39 -16.39
CA ILE A 131 0.71 12.86 -16.10
C ILE A 131 0.77 14.21 -15.37
N TYR A 132 1.57 14.31 -14.30
CA TYR A 132 1.73 15.55 -13.56
C TYR A 132 2.23 16.72 -14.44
N LEU A 133 3.21 16.47 -15.32
CA LEU A 133 3.73 17.48 -16.24
C LEU A 133 2.77 17.84 -17.38
N GLY A 134 1.87 16.93 -17.74
CA GLY A 134 0.76 17.20 -18.65
C GLY A 134 -0.27 18.16 -18.03
N ILE A 135 -0.61 17.94 -16.75
CA ILE A 135 -1.51 18.81 -15.98
C ILE A 135 -0.86 20.16 -15.68
N ASN A 136 0.45 20.17 -15.42
CA ASN A 136 1.21 21.36 -14.98
C ASN A 136 2.34 21.71 -15.98
N PRO A 137 2.03 22.27 -17.16
CA PRO A 137 3.02 22.51 -18.21
C PRO A 137 4.11 23.55 -17.85
N GLU A 138 3.84 24.40 -16.87
CA GLU A 138 4.78 25.40 -16.36
C GLU A 138 5.61 24.90 -15.15
N SER A 139 5.48 23.61 -14.81
CA SER A 139 6.23 22.95 -13.74
C SER A 139 7.75 23.16 -13.88
N ARG A 140 8.42 23.19 -12.71
CA ARG A 140 9.88 23.21 -12.55
C ARG A 140 10.39 21.96 -11.87
N PHE A 141 9.70 20.83 -12.05
CA PHE A 141 10.02 19.52 -11.46
C PHE A 141 11.51 19.15 -11.53
N PHE A 142 12.14 19.26 -12.71
CA PHE A 142 13.55 18.92 -12.95
C PHE A 142 14.54 20.08 -12.71
N SER A 143 14.10 21.20 -12.13
CA SER A 143 15.00 22.29 -11.73
C SER A 143 15.72 22.05 -10.40
N GLY A 144 15.32 21.00 -9.68
CA GLY A 144 15.90 20.58 -8.41
C GLY A 144 15.87 19.07 -8.29
N LYS A 145 15.95 18.58 -7.05
CA LYS A 145 15.98 17.15 -6.74
C LYS A 145 14.66 16.69 -6.10
N GLY A 146 14.31 15.44 -6.35
CA GLY A 146 13.20 14.77 -5.67
C GLY A 146 13.63 14.12 -4.36
N LEU A 147 12.98 14.48 -3.25
CA LEU A 147 13.16 13.79 -1.97
C LEU A 147 12.31 12.53 -1.95
N ILE A 148 12.96 11.36 -2.00
CA ILE A 148 12.30 10.06 -1.96
C ILE A 148 12.54 9.44 -0.59
N LEU A 149 11.47 9.31 0.19
CA LEU A 149 11.51 8.61 1.47
C LEU A 149 11.19 7.14 1.24
N GLY A 150 12.25 6.33 1.13
CA GLY A 150 12.13 4.87 1.05
C GLY A 150 12.02 4.21 2.42
N GLY A 151 11.40 3.03 2.45
CA GLY A 151 11.48 2.07 3.55
C GLY A 151 12.92 1.61 3.85
N SER A 152 13.06 0.74 4.84
CA SER A 152 14.37 0.33 5.36
C SER A 152 14.84 -0.95 4.68
N HIS A 153 16.16 -1.12 4.58
CA HIS A 153 16.72 -2.40 4.17
C HIS A 153 16.60 -3.38 5.33
N SER A 154 15.81 -4.45 5.19
CA SER A 154 15.84 -5.56 6.13
C SER A 154 17.02 -6.47 5.78
N PRO A 155 17.98 -6.75 6.68
CA PRO A 155 19.03 -7.73 6.40
C PRO A 155 18.39 -9.10 6.15
N ASN A 156 18.73 -9.73 5.02
CA ASN A 156 18.32 -11.10 4.74
C ASN A 156 19.26 -12.05 5.49
N LEU A 157 18.83 -12.54 6.65
CA LEU A 157 19.67 -13.37 7.54
C LEU A 157 19.73 -14.85 7.13
N ASN A 158 18.96 -15.30 6.12
CA ASN A 158 18.67 -16.74 5.95
C ASN A 158 19.05 -17.38 4.59
N SER A 159 19.61 -16.66 3.60
CA SER A 159 20.07 -17.29 2.34
C SER A 159 20.99 -16.38 1.51
N ASN A 160 22.04 -16.95 0.91
CA ASN A 160 22.93 -16.25 -0.05
C ASN A 160 22.28 -16.06 -1.44
N HIS A 161 21.15 -16.72 -1.71
CA HIS A 161 20.51 -16.76 -3.03
C HIS A 161 19.33 -15.80 -3.17
N SER A 162 18.79 -15.29 -2.06
CA SER A 162 17.71 -14.31 -2.06
C SER A 162 18.13 -13.00 -1.41
N LEU A 163 17.46 -11.92 -1.78
CA LEU A 163 17.59 -10.60 -1.18
C LEU A 163 16.18 -10.11 -0.85
N VAL A 164 15.98 -9.67 0.39
CA VAL A 164 14.67 -9.32 0.93
C VAL A 164 14.69 -7.88 1.40
N GLY A 165 13.61 -7.15 1.15
CA GLY A 165 13.42 -5.82 1.73
C GLY A 165 12.08 -5.22 1.36
N ASP A 166 11.81 -4.02 1.86
CA ASP A 166 10.66 -3.24 1.43
C ASP A 166 10.79 -2.96 -0.07
N LEU A 167 9.67 -2.94 -0.80
CA LEU A 167 9.67 -2.66 -2.24
C LEU A 167 10.45 -1.38 -2.56
N SER A 168 10.25 -0.31 -1.80
CA SER A 168 10.97 0.95 -1.99
C SER A 168 12.49 0.82 -1.85
N ALA A 169 12.97 -0.04 -0.94
CA ALA A 169 14.40 -0.29 -0.78
C ALA A 169 14.95 -1.07 -2.00
N ILE A 170 14.20 -2.06 -2.48
CA ILE A 170 14.53 -2.83 -3.70
C ILE A 170 14.59 -1.90 -4.92
N LEU A 171 13.62 -0.99 -5.07
CA LEU A 171 13.59 -0.01 -6.15
C LEU A 171 14.81 0.92 -6.10
N ILE A 172 15.19 1.43 -4.93
CA ILE A 172 16.37 2.28 -4.76
C ILE A 172 17.66 1.49 -5.01
N GLN A 173 17.69 0.21 -4.65
CA GLN A 173 18.84 -0.65 -4.84
C GLN A 173 19.15 -0.90 -6.32
N ASN A 174 18.10 -1.04 -7.14
CA ASN A 174 18.19 -1.40 -8.56
C ASN A 174 18.00 -0.20 -9.51
N VAL A 175 17.83 1.01 -9.00
CA VAL A 175 17.62 2.20 -9.83
C VAL A 175 18.86 2.51 -10.66
N HIS A 176 18.66 3.00 -11.88
CA HIS A 176 19.76 3.42 -12.74
C HIS A 176 20.63 4.50 -12.06
N PRO A 177 21.98 4.41 -12.11
CA PRO A 177 22.86 5.34 -11.39
C PRO A 177 22.60 6.82 -11.65
N LEU A 178 22.19 7.17 -12.88
CA LEU A 178 21.86 8.55 -13.25
C LEU A 178 20.71 9.15 -12.42
N VAL A 179 19.77 8.33 -11.95
CA VAL A 179 18.66 8.79 -11.09
C VAL A 179 19.18 9.30 -9.73
N ASN A 180 20.36 8.83 -9.29
CA ASN A 180 20.99 9.33 -8.06
C ASN A 180 21.40 10.81 -8.14
N HIS A 181 21.52 11.39 -9.34
CA HIS A 181 21.84 12.81 -9.51
C HIS A 181 20.61 13.72 -9.36
N ILE A 182 19.42 13.19 -9.59
CA ILE A 182 18.14 13.94 -9.55
C ILE A 182 17.31 13.63 -8.29
N ARG A 183 17.78 12.73 -7.42
CA ARG A 183 17.11 12.39 -6.17
C ARG A 183 17.96 12.74 -4.94
N VAL A 184 17.29 12.89 -3.81
CA VAL A 184 17.85 12.91 -2.46
C VAL A 184 16.98 12.04 -1.54
N PRO A 185 17.52 11.52 -0.43
CA PRO A 185 18.93 11.56 -0.01
C PRO A 185 19.82 10.61 -0.86
N SER A 186 21.10 10.49 -0.52
CA SER A 186 22.00 9.50 -1.15
C SER A 186 21.46 8.07 -0.98
N LYS A 187 21.94 7.12 -1.80
CA LYS A 187 21.55 5.70 -1.68
C LYS A 187 21.84 5.14 -0.29
N GLU A 188 22.99 5.47 0.27
CA GLU A 188 23.41 5.02 1.60
C GLU A 188 22.45 5.50 2.69
N ILE A 189 22.14 6.80 2.70
CA ILE A 189 21.21 7.38 3.69
C ILE A 189 19.80 6.81 3.52
N ALA A 190 19.32 6.65 2.28
CA ALA A 190 17.98 6.13 2.01
C ALA A 190 17.79 4.68 2.53
N LEU A 191 18.85 3.88 2.55
CA LEU A 191 18.82 2.46 2.90
C LEU A 191 19.18 2.16 4.37
N MET A 192 19.43 3.20 5.19
CA MET A 192 19.65 3.05 6.63
C MET A 192 18.48 2.30 7.30
N SER A 193 18.80 1.38 8.22
CA SER A 193 17.80 0.56 8.92
C SER A 193 17.13 1.32 10.07
N GLU A 194 17.93 2.01 10.89
CA GLU A 194 17.46 2.76 12.05
C GLU A 194 16.81 4.08 11.65
N PHE A 195 15.55 4.27 12.04
CA PHE A 195 14.74 5.36 11.55
C PHE A 195 15.17 6.74 12.07
N GLU A 196 15.49 6.87 13.35
CA GLU A 196 15.93 8.15 13.94
C GLU A 196 17.24 8.68 13.32
N PRO A 197 18.34 7.90 13.28
CA PRO A 197 19.56 8.32 12.59
C PRO A 197 19.32 8.61 11.11
N LYS A 198 18.42 7.85 10.47
CA LYS A 198 18.04 8.06 9.06
C LYS A 198 17.33 9.39 8.88
N MET A 199 16.35 9.74 9.71
CA MET A 199 15.68 11.04 9.65
C MET A 199 16.66 12.19 9.78
N GLU A 200 17.56 12.11 10.76
CA GLU A 200 18.55 13.15 11.01
C GLU A 200 19.52 13.30 9.82
N ALA A 201 19.98 12.19 9.25
CA ALA A 201 20.82 12.19 8.05
C ALA A 201 20.09 12.74 6.81
N ILE A 202 18.80 12.39 6.63
CA ILE A 202 17.97 12.93 5.55
C ILE A 202 17.82 14.43 5.72
N ALA A 203 17.43 14.92 6.90
CA ALA A 203 17.29 16.34 7.18
C ALA A 203 18.59 17.07 6.85
N ASN A 204 19.71 16.69 7.47
CA ASN A 204 21.01 17.32 7.26
C ASN A 204 21.45 17.35 5.78
N SER A 205 21.21 16.27 5.03
CA SER A 205 21.59 16.21 3.60
C SER A 205 20.67 17.00 2.66
N THR A 206 19.45 17.34 3.09
CA THR A 206 18.43 17.97 2.24
C THR A 206 18.16 19.44 2.55
N LEU A 207 18.56 19.95 3.72
CA LEU A 207 18.34 21.34 4.14
C LEU A 207 18.82 22.39 3.13
N HIS A 208 19.99 22.17 2.52
CA HIS A 208 20.59 23.10 1.56
C HIS A 208 20.41 22.67 0.10
N THR A 209 19.57 21.66 -0.15
CA THR A 209 19.26 21.19 -1.50
C THR A 209 18.01 21.89 -2.02
N ASN A 210 18.01 22.27 -3.31
CA ASN A 210 16.79 22.67 -4.00
C ASN A 210 15.88 21.46 -4.21
N VAL A 211 14.98 21.18 -3.26
CA VAL A 211 13.98 20.12 -3.37
C VAL A 211 12.73 20.67 -4.08
N THR A 212 12.31 20.01 -5.15
CA THR A 212 11.14 20.42 -5.96
C THR A 212 9.96 19.48 -5.81
N ASN A 213 10.21 18.23 -5.40
CA ASN A 213 9.18 17.22 -5.27
C ASN A 213 9.48 16.25 -4.14
N LEU A 214 8.42 15.66 -3.59
CA LEU A 214 8.46 14.63 -2.56
C LEU A 214 7.88 13.32 -3.11
N SER A 215 8.35 12.19 -2.60
CA SER A 215 7.73 10.88 -2.84
C SER A 215 7.84 9.97 -1.62
N GLY A 216 6.75 9.30 -1.25
CA GLY A 216 6.71 8.39 -0.11
C GLY A 216 5.36 8.27 0.59
N VAL A 217 5.34 7.61 1.73
CA VAL A 217 4.14 7.43 2.56
C VAL A 217 3.86 8.71 3.36
N PRO A 218 2.63 9.27 3.34
CA PRO A 218 2.27 10.50 4.05
C PRO A 218 2.64 10.52 5.53
N SER A 219 2.42 9.44 6.26
CA SER A 219 2.71 9.37 7.71
C SER A 219 4.18 9.69 8.00
N TRP A 220 5.10 8.95 7.39
CA TRP A 220 6.53 9.11 7.61
C TRP A 220 7.08 10.41 7.04
N MET A 221 6.57 10.84 5.88
CA MET A 221 6.98 12.09 5.27
C MET A 221 6.60 13.29 6.16
N LEU A 222 5.44 13.26 6.81
CA LEU A 222 5.02 14.30 7.74
C LEU A 222 5.93 14.39 8.97
N VAL A 223 6.36 13.25 9.54
CA VAL A 223 7.33 13.22 10.64
C VAL A 223 8.65 13.88 10.22
N LEU A 224 9.17 13.54 9.05
CA LEU A 224 10.39 14.15 8.52
C LEU A 224 10.24 15.67 8.31
N ILE A 225 9.10 16.11 7.76
CA ILE A 225 8.82 17.54 7.54
C ILE A 225 8.82 18.29 8.87
N LYS A 226 8.11 17.78 9.90
CA LYS A 226 8.08 18.41 11.23
C LYS A 226 9.48 18.49 11.84
N HIS A 227 10.25 17.40 11.77
CA HIS A 227 11.64 17.38 12.22
C HIS A 227 12.51 18.45 11.53
N ILE A 228 12.36 18.62 10.21
CA ILE A 228 13.06 19.67 9.44
C ILE A 228 12.65 21.07 9.88
N LEU A 229 11.35 21.32 10.10
CA LEU A 229 10.85 22.62 10.54
C LEU A 229 11.33 22.97 11.95
N GLU A 230 11.26 22.01 12.88
CA GLU A 230 11.79 22.16 14.25
C GLU A 230 13.29 22.48 14.22
N LYS A 231 14.07 21.73 13.44
CA LYS A 231 15.52 21.92 13.32
C LYS A 231 15.91 23.27 12.70
N THR A 232 15.12 23.77 11.76
CA THR A 232 15.40 25.04 11.06
C THR A 232 14.78 26.26 11.74
N GLY A 233 13.86 26.05 12.68
CA GLY A 233 13.03 27.10 13.27
C GLY A 233 12.08 27.78 12.28
N LYS A 234 11.83 27.16 11.12
CA LYS A 234 10.93 27.68 10.08
C LYS A 234 9.49 27.26 10.36
N GLN A 235 8.52 28.06 9.90
CA GLN A 235 7.11 27.79 10.15
C GLN A 235 6.43 26.99 9.03
N SER A 236 7.05 26.95 7.86
CA SER A 236 6.49 26.30 6.67
C SER A 236 7.59 25.75 5.76
N LEU A 237 7.27 24.68 5.04
CA LEU A 237 8.25 23.94 4.26
C LEU A 237 8.75 24.73 3.06
N GLU A 238 7.94 25.63 2.50
CA GLU A 238 8.35 26.54 1.43
C GLU A 238 9.42 27.56 1.87
N GLU A 239 9.59 27.82 3.17
CA GLU A 239 10.72 28.62 3.68
C GLU A 239 12.05 27.85 3.65
N VAL A 240 11.98 26.51 3.65
CA VAL A 240 13.14 25.61 3.53
C VAL A 240 13.39 25.26 2.07
N TRP A 241 12.34 24.90 1.33
CA TRP A 241 12.38 24.51 -0.08
C TRP A 241 11.41 25.37 -0.92
N PRO A 242 11.84 26.57 -1.37
CA PRO A 242 10.96 27.53 -2.05
C PRO A 242 10.39 27.08 -3.40
N ASN A 243 10.98 26.06 -4.02
CA ASN A 243 10.56 25.53 -5.32
C ASN A 243 9.79 24.20 -5.20
N LEU A 244 9.39 23.81 -3.99
CA LEU A 244 8.57 22.62 -3.79
C LEU A 244 7.19 22.80 -4.45
N GLU A 245 6.80 21.84 -5.29
CA GLU A 245 5.56 21.92 -6.07
C GLU A 245 4.71 20.64 -6.05
N VAL A 246 5.25 19.46 -5.73
CA VAL A 246 4.44 18.23 -5.76
C VAL A 246 4.88 17.17 -4.75
N PHE A 247 3.91 16.46 -4.18
CA PHE A 247 4.10 15.24 -3.40
C PHE A 247 3.36 14.07 -4.06
N PHE A 248 4.12 13.10 -4.59
CA PHE A 248 3.59 11.82 -5.02
C PHE A 248 3.48 10.88 -3.82
N HIS A 249 2.26 10.54 -3.43
CA HIS A 249 2.01 9.76 -2.24
C HIS A 249 1.28 8.46 -2.54
N GLY A 250 1.43 7.48 -1.64
CA GLY A 250 0.78 6.18 -1.75
C GLY A 250 0.97 5.36 -0.48
N GLY A 251 0.45 4.13 -0.50
CA GLY A 251 0.53 3.18 0.61
C GLY A 251 -0.51 3.37 1.72
N VAL A 252 -0.98 4.61 1.94
CA VAL A 252 -2.13 4.93 2.81
C VAL A 252 -2.98 6.04 2.18
N ALA A 253 -4.24 6.11 2.58
CA ALA A 253 -5.13 7.20 2.19
C ALA A 253 -4.58 8.55 2.67
N PHE A 254 -4.58 9.56 1.80
CA PHE A 254 -4.05 10.88 2.14
C PHE A 254 -5.04 11.76 2.91
N THR A 255 -6.35 11.53 2.74
CA THR A 255 -7.43 12.33 3.36
C THR A 255 -7.22 12.63 4.85
N PRO A 256 -6.81 11.67 5.71
CA PRO A 256 -6.61 11.94 7.15
C PRO A 256 -5.43 12.86 7.48
N TYR A 257 -4.50 13.04 6.55
CA TYR A 257 -3.29 13.85 6.73
C TYR A 257 -3.40 15.25 6.11
N ARG A 258 -4.47 15.50 5.33
CA ARG A 258 -4.60 16.70 4.48
C ARG A 258 -4.46 18.00 5.27
N GLU A 259 -5.08 18.06 6.45
CA GLU A 259 -5.04 19.28 7.28
C GLU A 259 -3.66 19.51 7.89
N GLN A 260 -2.99 18.45 8.39
CA GLN A 260 -1.63 18.54 8.92
C GLN A 260 -0.64 18.97 7.83
N TYR A 261 -0.79 18.45 6.61
CA TYR A 261 0.01 18.89 5.46
C TYR A 261 -0.25 20.37 5.11
N ARG A 262 -1.49 20.84 5.20
CA ARG A 262 -1.86 22.25 4.97
C ARG A 262 -1.22 23.19 6.01
N GLN A 263 -0.99 22.71 7.23
CA GLN A 263 -0.33 23.49 8.28
C GLN A 263 1.17 23.65 8.03
N VAL A 264 1.84 22.60 7.55
CA VAL A 264 3.29 22.59 7.34
C VAL A 264 3.71 23.02 5.92
N ILE A 265 2.81 22.95 4.93
CA ILE A 265 3.02 23.46 3.57
C ILE A 265 1.86 24.43 3.23
N LYS A 266 2.13 25.74 3.26
CA LYS A 266 1.09 26.77 3.04
C LYS A 266 1.06 27.27 1.60
N SER A 267 2.06 26.89 0.80
CA SER A 267 2.17 27.22 -0.62
C SER A 267 0.99 26.69 -1.42
N SER A 268 0.28 27.59 -2.12
CA SER A 268 -0.78 27.25 -3.06
C SER A 268 -0.28 26.56 -4.34
N LYS A 269 1.04 26.50 -4.54
CA LYS A 269 1.68 25.77 -5.65
C LYS A 269 1.85 24.29 -5.37
N MET A 270 1.54 23.83 -4.15
CA MET A 270 1.74 22.45 -3.76
C MET A 270 0.63 21.56 -4.31
N HIS A 271 1.01 20.53 -5.05
CA HIS A 271 0.13 19.50 -5.56
C HIS A 271 0.32 18.18 -4.80
N TYR A 272 -0.75 17.43 -4.62
CA TYR A 272 -0.75 16.11 -4.00
C TYR A 272 -1.31 15.13 -5.02
N ILE A 273 -0.48 14.18 -5.46
CA ILE A 273 -0.83 13.22 -6.51
C ILE A 273 -0.81 11.82 -5.90
N GLU A 274 -1.98 11.19 -5.86
CA GLU A 274 -2.11 9.83 -5.35
C GLU A 274 -1.62 8.80 -6.37
N THR A 275 -0.91 7.80 -5.86
CA THR A 275 -0.40 6.65 -6.62
C THR A 275 -0.69 5.37 -5.86
N TYR A 276 -1.07 4.31 -6.58
CA TYR A 276 -1.26 2.98 -6.02
C TYR A 276 -0.12 2.07 -6.45
N ASN A 277 0.89 1.97 -5.59
CA ASN A 277 2.07 1.14 -5.76
C ASN A 277 2.20 0.20 -4.56
N ALA A 278 2.15 -1.10 -4.81
CA ALA A 278 2.27 -2.17 -3.83
C ALA A 278 3.36 -3.16 -4.25
N SER A 279 3.75 -4.06 -3.36
CA SER A 279 4.76 -5.10 -3.63
C SER A 279 4.39 -6.00 -4.81
N GLU A 280 3.10 -6.18 -5.07
CA GLU A 280 2.53 -6.94 -6.17
C GLU A 280 2.56 -6.21 -7.53
N GLY A 281 2.61 -4.87 -7.54
CA GLY A 281 2.54 -4.09 -8.76
C GLY A 281 2.26 -2.60 -8.56
N TYR A 282 2.36 -1.85 -9.66
CA TYR A 282 1.93 -0.46 -9.74
C TYR A 282 0.64 -0.40 -10.56
N PHE A 283 -0.44 0.06 -9.95
CA PHE A 283 -1.78 -0.13 -10.51
C PHE A 283 -2.42 1.17 -11.00
N GLY A 284 -2.14 2.32 -10.37
CA GLY A 284 -2.83 3.55 -10.75
C GLY A 284 -2.15 4.83 -10.30
N THR A 285 -2.48 5.91 -11.00
CA THR A 285 -2.03 7.28 -10.73
C THR A 285 -3.20 8.23 -10.91
N GLN A 286 -3.36 9.19 -9.99
CA GLN A 286 -4.31 10.27 -10.15
C GLN A 286 -3.94 11.16 -11.34
N ASN A 287 -4.90 11.39 -12.24
CA ASN A 287 -4.71 12.18 -13.46
C ASN A 287 -5.57 13.45 -13.54
N ASP A 288 -6.34 13.74 -12.49
CA ASP A 288 -7.07 14.99 -12.32
C ASP A 288 -7.03 15.39 -10.82
N PRO A 289 -6.50 16.56 -10.46
CA PRO A 289 -6.43 17.01 -9.07
C PRO A 289 -7.79 17.18 -8.39
N ASN A 290 -8.88 17.32 -9.15
CA ASN A 290 -10.24 17.49 -8.64
C ASN A 290 -10.99 16.15 -8.51
N ASP A 291 -10.43 15.06 -9.03
CA ASP A 291 -11.02 13.73 -9.00
C ASP A 291 -10.22 12.85 -8.04
N PRO A 292 -10.81 12.35 -6.93
CA PRO A 292 -10.11 11.44 -6.02
C PRO A 292 -9.81 10.07 -6.65
N ALA A 293 -10.36 9.76 -7.82
CA ALA A 293 -10.08 8.50 -8.50
C ALA A 293 -8.73 8.51 -9.23
N MET A 294 -8.08 7.35 -9.23
CA MET A 294 -6.87 7.10 -9.98
C MET A 294 -7.19 6.48 -11.34
N LEU A 295 -6.43 6.87 -12.36
CA LEU A 295 -6.40 6.18 -13.65
C LEU A 295 -5.76 4.81 -13.47
N LEU A 296 -6.40 3.75 -13.96
CA LEU A 296 -5.82 2.40 -13.98
C LEU A 296 -4.74 2.31 -15.07
N MET A 297 -3.55 1.83 -14.71
CA MET A 297 -2.44 1.63 -15.65
C MET A 297 -2.57 0.25 -16.31
N ILE A 298 -2.96 0.24 -17.58
CA ILE A 298 -3.44 -0.96 -18.29
C ILE A 298 -2.50 -1.51 -19.37
N ASP A 299 -1.34 -0.89 -19.59
CA ASP A 299 -0.33 -1.39 -20.55
C ASP A 299 0.95 -1.90 -19.88
N TYR A 300 0.94 -2.03 -18.55
CA TYR A 300 2.06 -2.49 -17.73
C TYR A 300 2.26 -4.00 -17.83
N GLY A 301 3.23 -4.52 -17.08
CA GLY A 301 3.43 -5.94 -16.81
C GLY A 301 2.29 -6.62 -16.02
N ILE A 302 1.06 -6.10 -16.04
CA ILE A 302 -0.07 -6.55 -15.21
C ILE A 302 -1.32 -6.75 -16.06
N PHE A 303 -1.85 -7.97 -16.02
CA PHE A 303 -3.20 -8.29 -16.50
C PHE A 303 -4.18 -8.31 -15.33
N TYR A 304 -5.33 -7.67 -15.48
CA TYR A 304 -6.33 -7.50 -14.43
C TYR A 304 -7.56 -8.38 -14.63
N GLU A 305 -8.02 -8.94 -13.53
CA GLU A 305 -9.34 -9.55 -13.37
C GLU A 305 -9.98 -9.04 -12.07
N PHE A 306 -11.30 -9.14 -11.98
CA PHE A 306 -12.06 -8.58 -10.87
C PHE A 306 -13.12 -9.57 -10.39
N ILE A 307 -13.30 -9.70 -9.08
CA ILE A 307 -14.37 -10.52 -8.49
C ILE A 307 -15.33 -9.57 -7.79
N PRO A 308 -16.62 -9.50 -8.18
CA PRO A 308 -17.63 -8.78 -7.40
C PRO A 308 -17.52 -9.14 -5.92
N LEU A 309 -17.54 -8.14 -5.03
CA LEU A 309 -17.30 -8.40 -3.61
C LEU A 309 -18.29 -9.42 -3.02
N GLU A 310 -19.54 -9.43 -3.52
CA GLU A 310 -20.57 -10.41 -3.14
C GLU A 310 -20.29 -11.86 -3.61
N ASP A 311 -19.35 -12.06 -4.52
CA ASP A 311 -18.94 -13.36 -5.04
C ASP A 311 -17.64 -13.88 -4.39
N VAL A 312 -16.94 -13.05 -3.63
CA VAL A 312 -15.73 -13.46 -2.91
C VAL A 312 -16.05 -14.57 -1.91
N GLY A 313 -15.30 -15.66 -1.97
CA GLY A 313 -15.47 -16.84 -1.09
C GLY A 313 -16.51 -17.86 -1.55
N LYS A 314 -17.21 -17.62 -2.68
CA LYS A 314 -18.04 -18.65 -3.31
C LYS A 314 -17.16 -19.72 -3.94
N GLU A 315 -17.67 -20.95 -4.05
CA GLU A 315 -16.97 -22.07 -4.70
C GLU A 315 -16.63 -21.77 -6.16
N ASN A 316 -17.55 -21.10 -6.86
CA ASN A 316 -17.39 -20.66 -8.24
C ASN A 316 -17.70 -19.15 -8.33
N PRO A 317 -16.74 -18.27 -7.97
CA PRO A 317 -16.98 -16.84 -8.00
C PRO A 317 -17.13 -16.35 -9.44
N ARG A 318 -18.01 -15.37 -9.68
CA ARG A 318 -17.99 -14.64 -10.94
C ARG A 318 -16.68 -13.88 -11.04
N ILE A 319 -16.01 -13.99 -12.16
CA ILE A 319 -14.77 -13.28 -12.45
C ILE A 319 -14.98 -12.48 -13.72
N CYS A 320 -14.72 -11.19 -13.64
CA CYS A 320 -14.87 -10.21 -14.70
C CYS A 320 -13.48 -9.84 -15.25
N CYS A 321 -13.33 -9.75 -16.57
CA CYS A 321 -12.26 -8.96 -17.16
C CYS A 321 -12.58 -7.47 -17.03
N LEU A 322 -11.65 -6.60 -17.45
CA LEU A 322 -11.76 -5.15 -17.26
C LEU A 322 -13.03 -4.57 -17.90
N GLU A 323 -13.45 -5.11 -19.04
CA GLU A 323 -14.61 -4.68 -19.83
C GLU A 323 -15.95 -5.08 -19.20
N GLU A 324 -15.94 -6.05 -18.28
CA GLU A 324 -17.12 -6.56 -17.59
C GLU A 324 -17.36 -5.86 -16.24
N VAL A 325 -16.53 -4.87 -15.87
CA VAL A 325 -16.71 -4.13 -14.63
C VAL A 325 -17.85 -3.12 -14.74
N GLU A 326 -18.61 -3.00 -13.67
CA GLU A 326 -19.73 -2.11 -13.52
C GLU A 326 -19.32 -0.93 -12.62
N LEU A 327 -19.78 0.27 -12.99
CA LEU A 327 -19.49 1.46 -12.18
C LEU A 327 -20.14 1.36 -10.80
N ASN A 328 -19.48 1.95 -9.81
CA ASN A 328 -19.93 2.04 -8.42
C ASN A 328 -20.09 0.71 -7.69
N LYS A 329 -19.63 -0.40 -8.30
CA LYS A 329 -19.60 -1.71 -7.68
C LYS A 329 -18.21 -2.01 -7.10
N ASN A 330 -18.18 -2.69 -5.95
CA ASN A 330 -16.94 -3.09 -5.30
C ASN A 330 -16.43 -4.42 -5.86
N TYR A 331 -15.13 -4.48 -6.13
CA TYR A 331 -14.47 -5.66 -6.64
C TYR A 331 -13.22 -5.98 -5.83
N ALA A 332 -12.96 -7.26 -5.58
CA ALA A 332 -11.64 -7.74 -5.23
C ALA A 332 -10.76 -7.78 -6.48
N MET A 333 -9.52 -7.29 -6.37
CA MET A 333 -8.55 -7.32 -7.47
C MET A 333 -7.84 -8.66 -7.57
N VAL A 334 -7.76 -9.17 -8.79
CA VAL A 334 -7.00 -10.36 -9.18
C VAL A 334 -6.02 -9.96 -10.29
N ILE A 335 -4.77 -10.37 -10.17
CA ILE A 335 -3.72 -9.94 -11.10
C ILE A 335 -2.90 -11.11 -11.63
N SER A 336 -2.41 -10.97 -12.86
CA SER A 336 -1.29 -11.77 -13.37
C SER A 336 -0.16 -10.84 -13.79
N THR A 337 1.07 -11.11 -13.36
CA THR A 337 2.18 -10.15 -13.46
C THR A 337 3.43 -10.70 -14.13
N SER A 338 4.27 -9.79 -14.62
CA SER A 338 5.63 -10.06 -15.08
C SER A 338 6.60 -10.47 -13.96
N ALA A 339 6.12 -10.63 -12.72
CA ALA A 339 6.86 -11.21 -11.59
C ALA A 339 6.47 -12.66 -11.28
N GLY A 340 5.54 -13.25 -12.04
CA GLY A 340 5.11 -14.63 -11.85
C GLY A 340 3.99 -14.82 -10.82
N LEU A 341 3.27 -13.74 -10.47
CA LEU A 341 1.97 -13.87 -9.83
C LEU A 341 0.95 -14.21 -10.93
N TRP A 342 0.15 -15.26 -10.75
CA TRP A 342 -0.80 -15.72 -11.77
C TRP A 342 -2.19 -15.85 -11.16
N ARG A 343 -3.16 -15.10 -11.69
CA ARG A 343 -4.53 -14.97 -11.14
C ARG A 343 -4.52 -14.82 -9.61
N TYR A 344 -3.58 -14.03 -9.12
CA TYR A 344 -3.32 -13.84 -7.70
C TYR A 344 -4.26 -12.78 -7.13
N MET A 345 -5.01 -13.14 -6.10
CA MET A 345 -5.86 -12.20 -5.37
C MET A 345 -5.02 -11.38 -4.40
N ILE A 346 -4.86 -10.09 -4.68
CA ILE A 346 -4.00 -9.21 -3.86
C ILE A 346 -4.61 -8.92 -2.49
N GLY A 347 -5.93 -9.03 -2.39
CA GLY A 347 -6.68 -8.82 -1.15
C GLY A 347 -7.23 -7.40 -0.99
N ASP A 348 -6.81 -6.45 -1.81
CA ASP A 348 -7.38 -5.09 -1.89
C ASP A 348 -8.69 -5.08 -2.70
N THR A 349 -9.58 -4.15 -2.34
CA THR A 349 -10.84 -3.92 -3.05
C THR A 349 -10.88 -2.55 -3.68
N VAL A 350 -11.45 -2.48 -4.88
CA VAL A 350 -11.58 -1.25 -5.66
C VAL A 350 -13.02 -1.04 -6.10
N LYS A 351 -13.35 0.21 -6.38
CA LYS A 351 -14.62 0.61 -7.00
C LYS A 351 -14.34 1.50 -8.18
N PHE A 352 -14.87 1.13 -9.35
CA PHE A 352 -14.73 1.92 -10.56
C PHE A 352 -15.69 3.11 -10.55
N THR A 353 -15.15 4.30 -10.78
CA THR A 353 -15.90 5.57 -10.91
C THR A 353 -16.01 6.03 -12.36
N GLY A 354 -15.15 5.50 -13.24
CA GLY A 354 -15.23 5.68 -14.68
C GLY A 354 -14.70 4.45 -15.42
N ASN A 355 -15.16 4.24 -16.64
CA ASN A 355 -14.71 3.16 -17.54
C ASN A 355 -14.20 3.69 -18.89
N HIS A 356 -14.20 5.01 -19.10
CA HIS A 356 -13.68 5.68 -20.30
C HIS A 356 -12.97 6.99 -19.89
N PRO A 357 -11.69 6.96 -19.48
CA PRO A 357 -10.90 5.76 -19.20
C PRO A 357 -11.30 5.09 -17.86
N TYR A 358 -10.76 3.90 -17.61
CA TYR A 358 -10.96 3.19 -16.34
C TYR A 358 -10.33 3.95 -15.17
N LYS A 359 -11.19 4.45 -14.28
CA LYS A 359 -10.83 5.15 -13.06
C LYS A 359 -11.39 4.44 -11.85
N PHE A 360 -10.62 4.36 -10.79
CA PHE A 360 -11.01 3.63 -9.58
C PHE A 360 -10.58 4.34 -8.30
N VAL A 361 -11.29 4.02 -7.23
CA VAL A 361 -10.90 4.34 -5.85
C VAL A 361 -10.67 3.05 -5.07
N ILE A 362 -9.72 3.06 -4.15
CA ILE A 362 -9.50 1.96 -3.21
C ILE A 362 -10.60 2.02 -2.16
N THR A 363 -11.34 0.92 -1.98
CA THR A 363 -12.46 0.86 -1.02
C THR A 363 -12.12 0.04 0.22
N GLY A 364 -10.96 -0.61 0.25
CA GLY A 364 -10.47 -1.34 1.42
C GLY A 364 -9.75 -2.63 1.04
N ARG A 365 -9.97 -3.66 1.86
CA ARG A 365 -9.50 -5.03 1.66
C ARG A 365 -10.66 -5.99 1.82
N THR A 366 -10.51 -7.16 1.24
CA THR A 366 -11.43 -8.30 1.34
C THR A 366 -11.60 -8.82 2.78
N LYS A 367 -10.69 -8.46 3.69
CA LYS A 367 -10.77 -8.74 5.13
C LYS A 367 -10.79 -7.42 5.92
N HIS A 368 -11.46 -7.39 7.08
CA HIS A 368 -11.39 -6.25 8.01
C HIS A 368 -9.94 -6.01 8.48
N PHE A 369 -9.53 -4.73 8.51
CA PHE A 369 -8.13 -4.33 8.77
C PHE A 369 -8.02 -2.85 9.20
N ILE A 370 -6.86 -2.49 9.77
CA ILE A 370 -6.39 -1.12 9.99
C ILE A 370 -5.07 -0.96 9.22
N ASN A 371 -5.06 -0.07 8.24
CA ASN A 371 -3.88 0.41 7.53
C ASN A 371 -3.90 1.94 7.44
N ALA A 372 -4.01 2.59 8.60
CA ALA A 372 -4.09 4.03 8.67
C ALA A 372 -2.71 4.68 8.55
N PHE A 373 -1.67 4.00 9.03
CA PHE A 373 -0.30 4.49 9.16
C PHE A 373 0.72 3.69 8.33
N GLY A 374 0.26 2.66 7.60
CA GLY A 374 1.08 1.76 6.78
C GLY A 374 1.41 0.44 7.49
N GLU A 375 0.63 0.05 8.50
CA GLU A 375 0.84 -1.11 9.39
C GLU A 375 0.08 -2.38 8.98
N GLU A 376 -0.89 -2.26 8.06
CA GLU A 376 -1.68 -3.38 7.51
C GLU A 376 -2.20 -4.41 8.54
N LEU A 377 -2.63 -3.97 9.72
CA LEU A 377 -3.12 -4.85 10.78
C LEU A 377 -4.45 -5.52 10.38
N ILE A 378 -4.53 -6.85 10.39
CA ILE A 378 -5.74 -7.59 10.03
C ILE A 378 -6.40 -8.27 11.24
N VAL A 379 -7.66 -8.70 11.10
CA VAL A 379 -8.41 -9.35 12.20
C VAL A 379 -7.69 -10.58 12.74
N ASP A 380 -7.05 -11.40 11.90
CA ASP A 380 -6.29 -12.55 12.39
C ASP A 380 -5.13 -12.15 13.33
N ASN A 381 -4.44 -11.04 13.03
CA ASN A 381 -3.42 -10.49 13.94
C ASN A 381 -4.05 -10.04 15.26
N ALA A 382 -5.20 -9.35 15.18
CA ALA A 382 -5.96 -8.91 16.34
C ALA A 382 -6.39 -10.09 17.22
N GLU A 383 -6.97 -11.13 16.64
CA GLU A 383 -7.42 -12.33 17.36
C GLU A 383 -6.26 -13.06 18.03
N LYS A 384 -5.11 -13.22 17.35
CA LYS A 384 -3.88 -13.77 17.94
C LYS A 384 -3.40 -12.94 19.13
N GLY A 385 -3.39 -11.61 18.98
CA GLY A 385 -3.03 -10.67 20.03
C GLY A 385 -3.96 -10.73 21.24
N LEU A 386 -5.26 -10.66 21.02
CA LEU A 386 -6.29 -10.71 22.07
C LEU A 386 -6.28 -12.07 22.77
N THR A 387 -6.11 -13.17 22.05
CA THR A 387 -6.02 -14.52 22.64
C THR A 387 -4.84 -14.63 23.61
N LYS A 388 -3.64 -14.16 23.19
CA LYS A 388 -2.44 -14.19 24.03
C LYS A 388 -2.58 -13.26 25.25
N ALA A 389 -3.15 -12.07 25.06
CA ALA A 389 -3.44 -11.14 26.16
C ALA A 389 -4.45 -11.72 27.17
N CYS A 390 -5.54 -12.34 26.70
CA CYS A 390 -6.52 -13.02 27.55
C CYS A 390 -5.89 -14.14 28.38
N ALA A 391 -5.12 -15.02 27.75
CA ALA A 391 -4.47 -16.14 28.42
C ALA A 391 -3.50 -15.69 29.54
N ALA A 392 -2.80 -14.57 29.34
CA ALA A 392 -1.78 -14.08 30.27
C ALA A 392 -2.31 -13.19 31.41
N THR A 393 -3.55 -12.68 31.27
CA THR A 393 -4.18 -11.75 32.24
C THR A 393 -5.43 -12.34 32.89
N GLY A 394 -5.90 -13.49 32.42
CA GLY A 394 -7.16 -14.10 32.84
C GLY A 394 -8.41 -13.38 32.30
N ALA A 395 -8.24 -12.44 31.37
CA ALA A 395 -9.37 -11.73 30.77
C ALA A 395 -10.20 -12.64 29.88
N GLN A 396 -11.49 -12.33 29.77
CA GLN A 396 -12.39 -12.93 28.78
C GLN A 396 -13.13 -11.80 28.06
N ILE A 397 -13.13 -11.84 26.73
CA ILE A 397 -13.73 -10.80 25.88
C ILE A 397 -15.08 -11.28 25.35
N ILE A 398 -16.07 -10.40 25.37
CA ILE A 398 -17.36 -10.60 24.72
C ILE A 398 -17.26 -10.12 23.27
N ASP A 399 -16.89 -8.86 23.08
CA ASP A 399 -16.74 -8.23 21.77
C ASP A 399 -15.69 -7.11 21.84
N TYR A 400 -15.18 -6.73 20.66
CA TYR A 400 -14.27 -5.60 20.49
C TYR A 400 -14.47 -4.90 19.15
N SER A 401 -14.01 -3.64 19.11
CA SER A 401 -13.80 -2.84 17.90
C SER A 401 -12.53 -2.00 18.07
N ALA A 402 -11.75 -1.82 17.01
CA ALA A 402 -10.56 -0.98 17.03
C ALA A 402 -10.51 -0.03 15.82
N ALA A 403 -9.96 1.15 16.06
CA ALA A 403 -9.80 2.19 15.05
C ALA A 403 -8.54 3.04 15.33
N PRO A 404 -7.97 3.69 14.29
CA PRO A 404 -6.86 4.61 14.46
C PRO A 404 -7.31 5.90 15.19
N VAL A 405 -6.44 6.44 16.03
CA VAL A 405 -6.43 7.86 16.42
C VAL A 405 -5.41 8.54 15.52
N PHE A 406 -5.86 9.42 14.62
CA PHE A 406 -5.01 10.10 13.65
C PHE A 406 -4.01 11.05 14.30
N MET A 407 -3.01 11.48 13.53
CA MET A 407 -1.89 12.28 14.02
C MET A 407 -2.33 13.59 14.69
N ASP A 408 -1.81 13.80 15.90
CA ASP A 408 -1.94 15.04 16.66
C ASP A 408 -0.96 16.15 16.19
N GLU A 409 -0.95 17.27 16.92
CA GLU A 409 -0.04 18.41 16.67
C GLU A 409 1.44 18.01 16.73
N HIS A 410 1.78 16.93 17.43
CA HIS A 410 3.13 16.36 17.54
C HIS A 410 3.39 15.20 16.56
N ALA A 411 2.49 14.96 15.60
CA ALA A 411 2.55 13.85 14.64
C ALA A 411 2.56 12.45 15.27
N LYS A 412 2.01 12.33 16.47
CA LYS A 412 1.81 11.06 17.16
C LYS A 412 0.42 10.52 16.86
N CYS A 413 0.35 9.24 16.54
CA CYS A 413 -0.90 8.51 16.32
C CYS A 413 -0.94 7.25 17.19
N ARG A 414 -2.10 6.61 17.36
CA ARG A 414 -2.21 5.34 18.11
C ARG A 414 -3.37 4.50 17.61
N HIS A 415 -3.42 3.23 18.02
CA HIS A 415 -4.66 2.45 17.93
C HIS A 415 -5.46 2.61 19.21
N GLN A 416 -6.77 2.70 19.07
CA GLN A 416 -7.69 2.68 20.19
C GLN A 416 -8.61 1.47 20.06
N TRP A 417 -8.63 0.65 21.09
CA TRP A 417 -9.34 -0.62 21.15
C TRP A 417 -10.44 -0.51 22.19
N LEU A 418 -11.68 -0.54 21.74
CA LEU A 418 -12.85 -0.61 22.60
C LEU A 418 -13.19 -2.08 22.83
N ILE A 419 -13.10 -2.55 24.08
CA ILE A 419 -13.23 -3.97 24.42
C ILE A 419 -14.25 -4.15 25.54
N GLU A 420 -15.25 -5.00 25.31
CA GLU A 420 -16.20 -5.44 26.34
C GLU A 420 -15.68 -6.76 26.94
N PHE A 421 -15.39 -6.73 28.24
CA PHE A 421 -14.89 -7.88 28.96
C PHE A 421 -16.02 -8.61 29.68
N ALA A 422 -16.12 -9.93 29.48
CA ALA A 422 -16.89 -10.82 30.36
C ALA A 422 -16.18 -10.97 31.72
N GLN A 423 -14.85 -11.02 31.69
CA GLN A 423 -13.99 -11.03 32.86
C GLN A 423 -12.86 -10.03 32.61
N MET A 424 -12.72 -9.06 33.50
CA MET A 424 -11.66 -8.06 33.43
C MET A 424 -10.27 -8.71 33.54
N PRO A 425 -9.25 -8.17 32.82
CA PRO A 425 -7.86 -8.55 33.05
C PRO A 425 -7.44 -8.20 34.49
N ASP A 426 -6.42 -8.90 34.98
CA ASP A 426 -5.71 -8.54 36.22
C ASP A 426 -5.16 -7.10 36.19
N SER A 427 -4.71 -6.62 35.02
CA SER A 427 -4.37 -5.22 34.75
C SER A 427 -4.68 -4.87 33.30
N PRO A 428 -5.50 -3.82 33.04
CA PRO A 428 -5.73 -3.30 31.69
C PRO A 428 -4.44 -2.85 30.98
N GLU A 429 -3.48 -2.31 31.73
CA GLU A 429 -2.18 -1.86 31.20
C GLU A 429 -1.33 -3.06 30.76
N LYS A 430 -1.29 -4.12 31.58
CA LYS A 430 -0.63 -5.38 31.22
C LYS A 430 -1.30 -6.03 30.01
N PHE A 431 -2.63 -6.01 29.94
CA PHE A 431 -3.38 -6.48 28.78
C PHE A 431 -3.00 -5.71 27.52
N ALA A 432 -2.98 -4.38 27.60
CA ALA A 432 -2.61 -3.49 26.49
C ALA A 432 -1.18 -3.77 26.00
N GLN A 433 -0.24 -3.93 26.94
CA GLN A 433 1.16 -4.22 26.63
C GLN A 433 1.31 -5.57 25.91
N ILE A 434 0.67 -6.62 26.42
CA ILE A 434 0.76 -7.96 25.80
C ILE A 434 0.10 -7.97 24.43
N LEU A 435 -1.01 -7.24 24.26
CA LEU A 435 -1.62 -7.06 22.95
C LEU A 435 -0.65 -6.37 22.00
N ASP A 436 -0.08 -5.21 22.37
CA ASP A 436 0.88 -4.44 21.56
C ASP A 436 2.11 -5.30 21.18
N ASP A 437 2.69 -6.01 22.14
CA ASP A 437 3.83 -6.91 21.94
C ASP A 437 3.51 -8.05 20.99
N THR A 438 2.34 -8.68 21.16
CA THR A 438 1.93 -9.76 20.26
C THR A 438 1.66 -9.25 18.86
N LEU A 439 1.08 -8.05 18.70
CA LEU A 439 0.88 -7.43 17.39
C LEU A 439 2.21 -7.16 16.67
N LYS A 440 3.24 -6.69 17.40
CA LYS A 440 4.62 -6.55 16.87
C LYS A 440 5.22 -7.91 16.48
N GLU A 441 4.96 -8.96 17.24
CA GLU A 441 5.43 -10.31 16.91
C GLU A 441 4.80 -10.85 15.61
N VAL A 442 3.50 -10.66 15.41
CA VAL A 442 2.73 -11.32 14.32
C VAL A 442 2.56 -10.47 13.06
N ASN A 443 2.82 -9.16 13.10
CA ASN A 443 2.71 -8.26 11.94
C ASN A 443 3.98 -7.40 11.80
N SER A 444 4.72 -7.60 10.71
CA SER A 444 5.99 -6.90 10.48
C SER A 444 5.86 -5.41 10.20
N ASP A 445 4.75 -4.97 9.60
CA ASP A 445 4.57 -3.55 9.30
C ASP A 445 4.16 -2.80 10.56
N TYR A 446 3.32 -3.41 11.41
CA TYR A 446 3.03 -2.92 12.76
C TYR A 446 4.30 -2.83 13.63
N GLU A 447 5.13 -3.87 13.64
CA GLU A 447 6.45 -3.87 14.31
C GLU A 447 7.30 -2.68 13.87
N ALA A 448 7.42 -2.47 12.55
CA ALA A 448 8.20 -1.38 11.98
C ALA A 448 7.61 0.00 12.33
N LYS A 449 6.28 0.16 12.38
CA LYS A 449 5.65 1.43 12.78
C LYS A 449 5.73 1.70 14.29
N ARG A 450 5.76 0.66 15.13
CA ARG A 450 5.87 0.75 16.60
C ARG A 450 7.30 0.92 17.11
N GLN A 451 8.32 0.84 16.24
CA GLN A 451 9.71 1.01 16.65
C GLN A 451 9.93 2.39 17.29
N ASN A 452 10.52 2.40 18.49
CA ASN A 452 10.84 3.58 19.31
C ASN A 452 9.68 4.53 19.64
N ASP A 453 8.42 4.12 19.47
CA ASP A 453 7.25 4.96 19.75
C ASP A 453 7.29 6.34 19.05
N LEU A 454 7.86 6.40 17.84
CA LEU A 454 8.07 7.66 17.12
C LEU A 454 6.76 8.24 16.55
N ALA A 455 6.13 7.50 15.64
CA ALA A 455 4.87 7.91 15.01
C ALA A 455 3.69 7.19 15.68
N LEU A 456 3.66 5.86 15.61
CA LEU A 456 2.62 5.05 16.23
C LEU A 456 2.98 4.80 17.71
N GLN A 457 2.23 5.40 18.63
CA GLN A 457 2.37 5.24 20.09
C GLN A 457 1.76 3.90 20.55
N PRO A 458 2.05 3.46 21.80
CA PRO A 458 1.35 2.32 22.40
C PRO A 458 -0.17 2.43 22.26
N LEU A 459 -0.80 1.29 21.96
CA LEU A 459 -2.25 1.22 21.83
C LEU A 459 -2.97 1.57 23.14
N GLU A 460 -4.16 2.12 23.01
CA GLU A 460 -5.04 2.47 24.12
C GLU A 460 -6.19 1.46 24.21
N ILE A 461 -6.43 0.91 25.40
CA ILE A 461 -7.62 0.11 25.69
C ILE A 461 -8.67 1.01 26.33
N ILE A 462 -9.86 1.05 25.73
CA ILE A 462 -11.07 1.60 26.34
C ILE A 462 -11.95 0.42 26.74
N VAL A 463 -12.27 0.35 28.03
CA VAL A 463 -13.21 -0.65 28.54
C VAL A 463 -14.63 -0.24 28.13
N ALA A 464 -15.29 -1.12 27.40
CA ALA A 464 -16.70 -0.96 27.05
C ALA A 464 -17.59 -1.39 28.22
N ARG A 465 -18.68 -0.65 28.44
CA ARG A 465 -19.74 -1.03 29.36
C ARG A 465 -20.41 -2.32 28.89
N LYS A 466 -20.97 -3.06 29.83
CA LYS A 466 -21.72 -4.29 29.53
C LYS A 466 -22.88 -3.99 28.58
N GLY A 467 -23.02 -4.82 27.54
CA GLY A 467 -24.07 -4.73 26.52
C GLY A 467 -23.85 -3.62 25.49
N LEU A 468 -22.70 -2.93 25.47
CA LEU A 468 -22.47 -1.80 24.57
C LEU A 468 -22.67 -2.18 23.11
N PHE A 469 -22.05 -3.29 22.68
CA PHE A 469 -22.08 -3.71 21.29
C PHE A 469 -23.47 -4.17 20.84
N HIS A 470 -24.22 -4.80 21.75
CA HIS A 470 -25.62 -5.15 21.54
C HIS A 470 -26.48 -3.90 21.33
N ASP A 471 -26.36 -2.91 22.22
CA ASP A 471 -27.13 -1.67 22.15
C ASP A 471 -26.77 -0.86 20.90
N TRP A 472 -25.50 -0.87 20.48
CA TRP A 472 -25.09 -0.24 19.23
C TRP A 472 -25.71 -0.94 18.02
N LEU A 473 -25.72 -2.28 17.97
CA LEU A 473 -26.38 -3.04 16.89
C LEU A 473 -27.89 -2.78 16.84
N ASP A 474 -28.55 -2.68 18.00
CA ASP A 474 -29.96 -2.32 18.12
C ASP A 474 -30.26 -0.92 17.59
N SER A 475 -29.43 0.07 17.95
CA SER A 475 -29.56 1.44 17.44
C SER A 475 -29.46 1.54 15.91
N LYS A 476 -28.87 0.52 15.25
CA LYS A 476 -28.75 0.42 13.79
C LYS A 476 -29.87 -0.39 13.13
N GLY A 477 -30.85 -0.87 13.89
CA GLY A 477 -31.89 -1.79 13.40
C GLY A 477 -31.30 -3.13 12.93
N LYS A 478 -30.15 -3.52 13.47
CA LYS A 478 -29.36 -4.70 13.05
C LYS A 478 -29.37 -5.80 14.13
N LEU A 479 -30.42 -5.88 14.94
CA LEU A 479 -30.60 -7.02 15.85
C LEU A 479 -30.95 -8.29 15.05
N GLY A 480 -30.03 -9.25 15.06
CA GLY A 480 -30.21 -10.56 14.43
C GLY A 480 -28.89 -11.24 14.11
N GLY A 481 -28.87 -12.57 14.08
CA GLY A 481 -27.65 -13.39 13.97
C GLY A 481 -26.82 -13.25 12.68
N GLN A 482 -27.17 -12.33 11.78
CA GLN A 482 -26.43 -12.05 10.55
C GLN A 482 -25.54 -10.80 10.62
N HIS A 483 -25.73 -9.90 11.61
CA HIS A 483 -24.95 -8.68 11.72
C HIS A 483 -23.86 -8.80 12.79
N LYS A 484 -22.60 -8.59 12.39
CA LYS A 484 -21.44 -8.64 13.28
C LYS A 484 -20.90 -7.24 13.55
N VAL A 485 -20.35 -7.05 14.75
CA VAL A 485 -19.60 -5.84 15.12
C VAL A 485 -18.39 -5.70 14.19
N PRO A 486 -18.18 -4.54 13.55
CA PRO A 486 -16.96 -4.26 12.81
C PRO A 486 -15.75 -4.34 13.74
N ARG A 487 -14.85 -5.30 13.51
CA ARG A 487 -13.68 -5.53 14.39
C ARG A 487 -12.60 -4.48 14.23
N LEU A 488 -12.17 -4.25 12.99
CA LEU A 488 -11.09 -3.35 12.63
C LEU A 488 -11.59 -2.39 11.55
N SER A 489 -11.33 -1.09 11.74
CA SER A 489 -11.78 -0.04 10.84
C SER A 489 -10.69 1.01 10.59
N ASN A 490 -10.56 1.46 9.35
CA ASN A 490 -9.70 2.60 8.98
C ASN A 490 -10.33 3.96 9.33
N THR A 491 -11.65 4.00 9.53
CA THR A 491 -12.36 5.21 9.95
C THR A 491 -12.77 5.10 11.42
N ARG A 492 -12.98 6.25 12.05
CA ARG A 492 -13.46 6.31 13.44
C ARG A 492 -14.99 6.31 13.54
N GLU A 493 -15.73 6.25 12.44
CA GLU A 493 -17.20 6.40 12.44
C GLU A 493 -17.90 5.44 13.42
N HIS A 494 -17.59 4.14 13.33
CA HIS A 494 -18.20 3.14 14.21
C HIS A 494 -17.75 3.26 15.67
N ILE A 495 -16.44 3.46 15.91
CA ILE A 495 -15.94 3.55 17.29
C ILE A 495 -16.47 4.82 17.98
N GLU A 496 -16.61 5.95 17.29
CA GLU A 496 -17.15 7.19 17.87
C GLU A 496 -18.62 7.06 18.25
N GLU A 497 -19.41 6.35 17.45
CA GLU A 497 -20.79 6.03 17.82
C GLU A 497 -20.86 5.14 19.06
N MET A 498 -20.02 4.11 19.12
CA MET A 498 -19.94 3.22 20.28
C MET A 498 -19.43 3.97 21.53
N LEU A 499 -18.42 4.83 21.41
CA LEU A 499 -17.90 5.63 22.52
C LEU A 499 -18.97 6.57 23.08
N LYS A 500 -19.78 7.21 22.22
CA LYS A 500 -20.92 8.02 22.68
C LYS A 500 -21.93 7.22 23.49
N LEU A 501 -22.18 5.96 23.13
CA LEU A 501 -23.05 5.05 23.89
C LEU A 501 -22.38 4.50 25.15
N ASN A 502 -21.04 4.44 25.17
CA ASN A 502 -20.25 3.95 26.30
C ASN A 502 -20.28 4.92 27.48
N PHE A 503 -20.31 6.22 27.21
CA PHE A 503 -20.27 7.29 28.22
C PHE A 503 -21.62 8.00 28.43
N LYS A 504 -22.72 7.46 27.88
CA LYS A 504 -24.06 7.90 28.27
C LYS A 504 -24.38 7.31 29.65
N GLU A 505 -24.54 8.18 30.64
CA GLU A 505 -25.11 7.86 31.96
C GLU A 505 -26.54 7.33 31.83
#